data_AF-A0A9X1YIE0-F1
#
_entry.id   AF-A0A9X1YIE0-F1
#
_cell.length_a   1.000
_cell.length_b   1.000
_cell.length_c   1.000
_cell.angle_alpha   90.00
_cell.angle_beta   90.00
_cell.angle_gamma   90.00
#
_symmetry.space_group_name_H-M   'P 1'
#
loop_
_entity.id
_entity.type
_entity.pdbx_description
1 polymer ?
#
loop_
_entity_poly.entity_id
_entity_poly.type
_entity_poly.pdbx_seq_one_letter_code
_entity_poly.pdbx_strand_id
1 'polypeptide(L)'
;MRRDLTDAFLRALTPPASGRLEIRDARVIGLVLRLTAEGRATWSIRTRTRDGKQTRPTIGTWPAMGIAEARRTAQARLVEVQRGGDPVAEAQAARSARKAKAAEQSVADRIQEWIRARERDRVKPLAHTTVAQYRSMLTNEVVPKLGKLPLRDTTREQWAGIVAAKRRGAPATAALLYRTISSFLSYAEAHGWIPIHLLPRKGAATLAPAVSSRSRVLTDSELQAIWRAADRQGPKPRAFVHLLILTTARRTEVADIATGEVDLASGHWTIPKERAKNGQAITLPLSDLALVALRAVWPEHGERAGTGWRLLGRIRGSGFQGWSKLKQRIDAASGVTGWRWHDLRRTARTGMARIGVPREHAELAINHISGRTKLERTYDRHDYGPEILAAVGRWQAHLAGLVAPQPSAEVVPLASRKPPRKA
;
A
#
# COMPACT_ATOMS: atom_id res chain seq x y z
N MET A 1 -34.89 -37.88 -46.17
CA MET A 1 -34.90 -39.35 -46.21
C MET A 1 -34.35 -39.89 -44.89
N ARG A 2 -34.90 -40.99 -44.34
CA ARG A 2 -34.29 -41.72 -43.21
C ARG A 2 -33.39 -42.81 -43.79
N ARG A 3 -32.21 -43.03 -43.21
CA ARG A 3 -31.25 -44.03 -43.67
C ARG A 3 -30.52 -44.64 -42.49
N ASP A 4 -30.21 -45.93 -42.56
CA ASP A 4 -29.34 -46.54 -41.57
C ASP A 4 -27.92 -45.99 -41.75
N LEU A 5 -27.46 -45.19 -40.79
CA LEU A 5 -26.13 -44.62 -40.81
C LEU A 5 -25.12 -45.67 -40.37
N THR A 6 -24.13 -45.95 -41.22
CA THR A 6 -23.00 -46.83 -40.94
C THR A 6 -21.70 -46.06 -41.08
N ASP A 7 -20.63 -46.46 -40.40
CA ASP A 7 -19.34 -45.78 -40.51
C ASP A 7 -18.82 -45.75 -41.95
N ALA A 8 -19.04 -46.82 -42.72
CA ALA A 8 -18.71 -46.88 -44.14
C ALA A 8 -19.49 -45.82 -44.95
N PHE A 9 -20.80 -45.69 -44.71
CA PHE A 9 -21.61 -44.67 -45.37
C PHE A 9 -21.16 -43.25 -45.00
N LEU A 10 -20.89 -43.01 -43.72
CA LEU A 10 -20.47 -41.69 -43.22
C LEU A 10 -19.12 -41.25 -43.80
N ARG A 11 -18.16 -42.17 -43.95
CA ARG A 11 -16.86 -41.90 -44.57
C ARG A 11 -16.96 -41.61 -46.07
N ALA A 12 -17.98 -42.15 -46.74
CA ALA A 12 -18.23 -41.94 -48.16
C ALA A 12 -19.05 -40.66 -48.46
N LEU A 13 -19.43 -39.88 -47.44
CA LEU A 13 -20.22 -38.66 -47.64
C LEU A 13 -19.38 -37.53 -48.24
N THR A 14 -19.87 -36.97 -49.33
CA THR A 14 -19.35 -35.75 -49.93
C THR A 14 -20.12 -34.53 -49.43
N PRO A 15 -19.43 -33.42 -49.12
CA PRO A 15 -20.10 -32.16 -48.78
C PRO A 15 -21.00 -31.68 -49.93
N PRO A 16 -22.18 -31.11 -49.65
CA PRO A 16 -23.03 -30.54 -50.68
C PRO A 16 -22.38 -29.29 -51.31
N ALA A 17 -22.70 -29.01 -52.58
CA ALA A 17 -22.18 -27.85 -53.29
C ALA A 17 -22.54 -26.50 -52.64
N SER A 18 -23.70 -26.44 -51.96
CA SER A 18 -24.09 -25.29 -51.14
C SER A 18 -25.02 -25.70 -50.00
N GLY A 19 -25.06 -24.89 -48.94
CA GLY A 19 -25.95 -25.11 -47.80
C GLY A 19 -25.54 -26.28 -46.90
N ARG A 20 -26.51 -27.12 -46.54
CA ARG A 20 -26.33 -28.23 -45.59
C ARG A 20 -27.12 -29.47 -45.98
N LEU A 21 -26.48 -30.63 -45.90
CA LEU A 21 -27.11 -31.93 -46.04
C LEU A 21 -27.55 -32.44 -44.66
N GLU A 22 -28.82 -32.81 -44.52
CA GLU A 22 -29.36 -33.41 -43.30
C GLU A 22 -29.75 -34.87 -43.53
N ILE A 23 -29.12 -35.78 -42.80
CA ILE A 23 -29.35 -37.21 -42.92
C ILE A 23 -29.90 -37.74 -41.59
N ARG A 24 -31.12 -38.29 -41.62
CA ARG A 24 -31.79 -38.80 -40.42
C ARG A 24 -31.42 -40.26 -40.24
N ASP A 25 -31.02 -40.63 -39.03
CA ASP A 25 -30.75 -42.02 -38.69
C ASP A 25 -32.05 -42.84 -38.72
N ALA A 26 -31.96 -44.06 -39.25
CA ALA A 26 -33.08 -44.99 -39.26
C ALA A 26 -33.23 -45.76 -37.94
N ARG A 27 -32.13 -45.97 -37.18
CA ARG A 27 -32.16 -46.76 -35.94
C ARG A 27 -32.57 -45.94 -34.72
N VAL A 28 -32.14 -44.69 -34.62
CA VAL A 28 -32.53 -43.78 -33.54
C VAL A 28 -33.38 -42.64 -34.09
N ILE A 29 -34.70 -42.74 -33.90
CA ILE A 29 -35.65 -41.72 -34.33
C ILE A 29 -35.35 -40.41 -33.61
N GLY A 30 -35.01 -39.38 -34.38
CA GLY A 30 -34.63 -38.06 -33.86
C GLY A 30 -33.15 -37.77 -34.03
N LEU A 31 -32.27 -38.76 -34.18
CA LEU A 31 -30.86 -38.51 -34.50
C LEU A 31 -30.69 -38.04 -35.95
N VAL A 32 -29.90 -36.98 -36.14
CA VAL A 32 -29.63 -36.36 -37.44
C VAL A 32 -28.15 -36.00 -37.53
N LEU A 33 -27.49 -36.46 -38.60
CA LEU A 33 -26.21 -35.92 -39.03
C LEU A 33 -26.44 -34.70 -39.93
N ARG A 34 -25.71 -33.63 -39.67
CA ARG A 34 -25.68 -32.43 -40.51
C ARG A 34 -24.29 -32.23 -41.06
N LEU A 35 -24.17 -32.25 -42.39
CA LEU A 35 -22.93 -31.97 -43.11
C LEU A 35 -23.07 -30.63 -43.84
N THR A 36 -22.19 -29.66 -43.54
CA THR A 36 -22.18 -28.37 -44.23
C THR A 36 -21.35 -28.43 -45.51
N ALA A 37 -21.53 -27.46 -46.42
CA ALA A 37 -20.73 -27.34 -47.64
C ALA A 37 -19.22 -27.21 -47.34
N GLU A 38 -18.85 -26.64 -46.19
CA GLU A 38 -17.47 -26.55 -45.70
C GLU A 38 -16.95 -27.86 -45.08
N GLY A 39 -17.69 -28.97 -45.21
CA GLY A 39 -17.29 -30.29 -44.74
C GLY A 39 -17.46 -30.54 -43.24
N ARG A 40 -18.13 -29.64 -42.50
CA ARG A 40 -18.34 -29.82 -41.06
C ARG A 40 -19.52 -30.75 -40.77
N ALA A 41 -19.24 -31.89 -40.16
CA ALA A 41 -20.24 -32.89 -39.78
C ALA A 41 -20.59 -32.82 -38.29
N THR A 42 -21.87 -32.63 -37.98
CA THR A 42 -22.38 -32.49 -36.60
C THR A 42 -23.53 -33.45 -36.33
N TRP A 43 -23.49 -34.07 -35.16
CA TRP A 43 -24.60 -34.86 -34.62
C TRP A 43 -25.57 -33.95 -33.88
N SER A 44 -26.85 -34.07 -34.21
CA SER A 44 -27.92 -33.34 -33.55
C SER A 44 -29.13 -34.22 -33.32
N ILE A 45 -29.93 -33.89 -32.31
CA ILE A 45 -31.21 -34.55 -32.04
C ILE A 45 -32.31 -33.61 -32.47
N ARG A 46 -33.29 -34.08 -33.22
CA ARG A 46 -34.53 -33.37 -33.51
C ARG A 46 -35.62 -33.94 -32.62
N THR A 47 -36.09 -33.15 -31.67
CA THR A 47 -37.13 -33.54 -30.72
C THR A 47 -38.07 -32.37 -30.42
N ARG A 48 -39.12 -32.62 -29.65
CA ARG A 48 -40.01 -31.59 -29.09
C ARG A 48 -39.93 -31.67 -27.57
N THR A 49 -39.89 -30.52 -26.91
CA THR A 49 -40.05 -30.47 -25.45
C THR A 49 -41.48 -30.83 -25.07
N ARG A 50 -41.75 -31.06 -23.78
CA ARG A 50 -43.10 -31.36 -23.27
C ARG A 50 -44.13 -30.30 -23.67
N ASP A 51 -43.72 -29.04 -23.78
CA ASP A 51 -44.55 -27.91 -24.19
C ASP A 51 -44.75 -27.80 -25.71
N GLY A 52 -44.36 -28.83 -26.48
CA GLY A 52 -44.55 -28.91 -27.93
C GLY A 52 -43.54 -28.13 -28.77
N LYS A 53 -42.63 -27.36 -28.15
CA LYS A 53 -41.60 -26.57 -28.83
C LYS A 53 -40.59 -27.49 -29.52
N GLN A 54 -40.40 -27.29 -30.83
CA GLN A 54 -39.35 -28.00 -31.57
C GLN A 54 -37.97 -27.54 -31.09
N THR A 55 -37.16 -28.47 -30.60
CA THR A 55 -35.79 -28.21 -30.16
C THR A 55 -34.82 -29.11 -30.92
N ARG A 56 -33.61 -28.59 -31.16
CA ARG A 56 -32.60 -29.32 -31.92
C ARG A 56 -31.21 -29.26 -31.28
N PRO A 57 -30.98 -29.94 -30.14
CA PRO A 57 -29.69 -29.95 -29.46
C PRO A 57 -28.60 -30.61 -30.32
N THR A 58 -27.41 -29.98 -30.38
CA THR A 58 -26.19 -30.60 -30.92
C THR A 58 -25.56 -31.46 -29.84
N ILE A 59 -25.15 -32.69 -30.18
CA ILE A 59 -24.57 -33.64 -29.22
C ILE A 59 -23.10 -33.97 -29.48
N GLY A 60 -22.57 -33.67 -30.66
CA GLY A 60 -21.16 -33.91 -30.98
C GLY A 60 -20.82 -33.60 -32.44
N THR A 61 -19.55 -33.83 -32.81
CA THR A 61 -19.03 -33.70 -34.18
C THR A 61 -18.51 -35.04 -34.67
N TRP A 62 -18.68 -35.32 -35.96
CA TRP A 62 -18.05 -36.47 -36.62
C TRP A 62 -16.75 -36.01 -37.30
N PRO A 63 -15.64 -36.79 -37.28
CA PRO A 63 -15.52 -38.16 -36.78
C PRO A 63 -15.18 -38.29 -35.29
N ALA A 64 -15.01 -37.19 -34.54
CA ALA A 64 -14.61 -37.22 -33.13
C ALA A 64 -15.57 -38.04 -32.23
N MET A 65 -16.86 -38.00 -32.55
CA MET A 65 -17.90 -38.88 -32.00
C MET A 65 -18.40 -39.81 -33.11
N GLY A 66 -18.19 -41.11 -32.95
CA GLY A 66 -18.63 -42.14 -33.90
C GLY A 66 -20.14 -42.39 -33.85
N ILE A 67 -20.69 -43.11 -34.85
CA ILE A 67 -22.15 -43.35 -34.93
C ILE A 67 -22.70 -44.10 -33.72
N ALA A 68 -21.96 -45.09 -33.20
CA ALA A 68 -22.40 -45.88 -32.05
C ALA A 68 -22.53 -45.02 -30.78
N GLU A 69 -21.58 -44.11 -30.56
CA GLU A 69 -21.61 -43.17 -29.45
C GLU A 69 -22.70 -42.10 -29.65
N ALA A 70 -22.84 -41.57 -30.86
CA ALA A 70 -23.90 -40.62 -31.20
C ALA A 70 -25.30 -41.20 -30.95
N ARG A 71 -25.53 -42.49 -31.27
CA ARG A 71 -26.79 -43.19 -31.00
C ARG A 71 -27.08 -43.32 -29.50
N ARG A 72 -26.10 -43.75 -28.69
CA ARG A 72 -26.24 -43.85 -27.23
C ARG A 72 -26.54 -42.49 -26.59
N THR A 73 -25.75 -41.48 -26.95
CA THR A 73 -25.93 -40.10 -26.46
C THR A 73 -27.28 -39.52 -26.89
N ALA A 74 -27.72 -39.80 -28.12
CA ALA A 74 -29.03 -39.38 -28.60
C ALA A 74 -30.18 -39.98 -27.81
N GLN A 75 -30.14 -41.29 -27.53
CA GLN A 75 -31.16 -41.96 -26.73
C GLN A 75 -31.23 -41.39 -25.30
N ALA A 76 -30.08 -41.22 -24.63
CA ALA A 76 -30.03 -40.65 -23.29
C ALA A 76 -30.65 -39.23 -23.23
N ARG A 77 -30.27 -38.37 -24.18
CA ARG A 77 -30.80 -37.00 -24.27
C ARG A 77 -32.27 -36.93 -24.68
N LEU A 78 -32.75 -37.86 -25.50
CA LEU A 78 -34.18 -37.96 -25.84
C LEU A 78 -35.03 -38.30 -24.60
N VAL A 79 -34.53 -39.18 -23.73
CA VAL A 79 -35.18 -39.53 -22.45
C VAL A 79 -35.22 -38.32 -21.51
N GLU A 80 -34.14 -37.55 -21.40
CA GLU A 80 -34.12 -36.32 -20.59
C GLU A 80 -35.15 -35.28 -21.07
N VAL A 81 -35.26 -35.10 -22.39
CA VAL A 81 -36.25 -34.17 -22.97
C VAL A 81 -37.68 -34.62 -22.70
N GLN A 82 -37.95 -35.93 -22.79
CA GLN A 82 -39.26 -36.50 -22.46
C GLN A 82 -39.61 -36.34 -20.97
N ARG A 83 -38.62 -36.36 -20.09
CA ARG A 83 -38.79 -36.09 -18.64
C ARG A 83 -38.99 -34.62 -18.30
N GLY A 84 -39.01 -33.72 -19.30
CA GLY A 84 -39.33 -32.30 -19.14
C GLY A 84 -38.15 -31.35 -19.25
N GLY A 85 -36.94 -31.83 -19.56
CA GLY A 85 -35.78 -30.94 -19.81
C GLY A 85 -35.84 -30.24 -21.17
N ASP A 86 -35.37 -29.00 -21.26
CA ASP A 86 -35.04 -28.33 -22.53
C ASP A 86 -33.53 -28.06 -22.60
N PRO A 87 -32.74 -29.00 -23.18
CA PRO A 87 -31.29 -28.88 -23.25
C PRO A 87 -30.80 -27.65 -24.01
N VAL A 88 -31.60 -27.09 -24.92
CA VAL A 88 -31.24 -25.86 -25.65
C VAL A 88 -31.45 -24.64 -24.77
N ALA A 89 -32.56 -24.57 -24.03
CA ALA A 89 -32.79 -23.49 -23.07
C ALA A 89 -31.78 -23.52 -21.93
N GLU A 90 -31.45 -24.71 -21.40
CA GLU A 90 -30.41 -24.88 -20.37
C GLU A 90 -29.03 -24.43 -20.87
N ALA A 91 -28.62 -24.85 -22.08
CA ALA A 91 -27.35 -24.43 -22.66
C ALA A 91 -27.31 -22.92 -22.96
N GLN A 92 -28.43 -22.33 -23.39
CA GLN A 92 -28.57 -20.88 -23.58
C GLN A 92 -28.50 -20.12 -22.25
N ALA A 93 -29.17 -20.61 -21.20
CA ALA A 93 -29.12 -20.04 -19.86
C ALA A 93 -27.71 -20.15 -19.26
N ALA A 94 -27.02 -21.27 -19.43
CA ALA A 94 -25.62 -21.41 -18.99
C ALA A 94 -24.69 -20.46 -19.76
N ARG A 95 -24.90 -20.27 -21.07
CA ARG A 95 -24.11 -19.35 -21.89
C ARG A 95 -24.39 -17.89 -21.55
N SER A 96 -25.65 -17.51 -21.33
CA SER A 96 -26.03 -16.15 -20.93
C SER A 96 -25.54 -15.84 -19.52
N ALA A 97 -25.65 -16.78 -18.57
CA ALA A 97 -25.10 -16.65 -17.22
C ALA A 97 -23.57 -16.49 -17.24
N ARG A 98 -22.85 -17.29 -18.06
CA ARG A 98 -21.40 -17.12 -18.26
C ARG A 98 -21.06 -15.75 -18.87
N LYS A 99 -21.85 -15.26 -19.84
CA LYS A 99 -21.64 -13.95 -20.45
C LYS A 99 -21.94 -12.79 -19.49
N ALA A 100 -23.00 -12.89 -18.69
CA ALA A 100 -23.35 -11.92 -17.66
C ALA A 100 -22.26 -11.88 -16.57
N LYS A 101 -21.79 -13.04 -16.11
CA LYS A 101 -20.70 -13.15 -15.13
C LYS A 101 -19.37 -12.61 -15.67
N ALA A 102 -19.10 -12.77 -16.97
CA ALA A 102 -17.93 -12.19 -17.63
C ALA A 102 -18.05 -10.68 -17.88
N ALA A 103 -19.27 -10.13 -17.92
CA ALA A 103 -19.51 -8.69 -18.03
C ALA A 103 -19.43 -7.97 -16.67
N GLU A 104 -19.49 -8.70 -15.56
CA GLU A 104 -19.30 -8.14 -14.24
C GLU A 104 -17.83 -7.83 -13.97
N GLN A 105 -17.57 -6.57 -13.64
CA GLN A 105 -16.24 -6.12 -13.26
C GLN A 105 -15.75 -6.88 -12.02
N SER A 106 -14.53 -7.36 -12.13
CA SER A 106 -13.87 -8.13 -11.08
C SER A 106 -13.50 -7.23 -9.88
N VAL A 107 -13.16 -7.84 -8.74
CA VAL A 107 -12.61 -7.11 -7.58
C VAL A 107 -11.37 -6.30 -7.99
N ALA A 108 -10.50 -6.84 -8.85
CA ALA A 108 -9.33 -6.11 -9.31
C ALA A 108 -9.71 -4.85 -10.11
N ASP A 109 -10.69 -4.95 -10.99
CA ASP A 109 -11.18 -3.81 -11.79
C ASP A 109 -11.79 -2.74 -10.88
N ARG A 110 -12.63 -3.14 -9.93
CA ARG A 110 -13.26 -2.23 -8.95
C ARG A 110 -12.24 -1.55 -8.05
N ILE A 111 -11.17 -2.24 -7.65
CA ILE A 111 -10.07 -1.64 -6.91
C ILE A 111 -9.38 -0.57 -7.77
N GLN A 112 -9.11 -0.84 -9.04
CA GLN A 112 -8.50 0.16 -9.93
C GLN A 112 -9.40 1.37 -10.12
N GLU A 113 -10.71 1.16 -10.30
CA GLU A 113 -11.71 2.23 -10.40
C GLU A 113 -11.72 3.10 -9.13
N TRP A 114 -11.76 2.46 -7.96
CA TRP A 114 -11.70 3.17 -6.68
C TRP A 114 -10.40 3.95 -6.48
N ILE A 115 -9.25 3.38 -6.84
CA ILE A 115 -7.97 4.09 -6.72
C ILE A 115 -7.96 5.31 -7.66
N ARG A 116 -8.43 5.19 -8.90
CA ARG A 116 -8.54 6.34 -9.82
C ARG A 116 -9.47 7.42 -9.27
N ALA A 117 -10.57 7.02 -8.64
CA ALA A 117 -11.46 7.97 -7.96
C ALA A 117 -10.75 8.68 -6.80
N ARG A 118 -9.95 7.96 -6.00
CA ARG A 118 -9.12 8.55 -4.92
C ARG A 118 -8.04 9.50 -5.44
N GLU A 119 -7.42 9.20 -6.58
CA GLU A 119 -6.42 10.07 -7.22
C GLU A 119 -7.04 11.38 -7.74
N ARG A 120 -8.33 11.37 -8.09
CA ARG A 120 -9.07 12.51 -8.64
C ARG A 120 -9.92 13.26 -7.61
N ASP A 121 -10.02 12.75 -6.38
CA ASP A 121 -10.84 13.34 -5.32
C ASP A 121 -10.29 14.71 -4.90
N ARG A 122 -10.99 15.78 -5.30
CA ARG A 122 -10.65 17.17 -4.94
C ARG A 122 -11.36 17.63 -3.67
N VAL A 123 -12.35 16.89 -3.18
CA VAL A 123 -13.15 17.26 -2.00
C VAL A 123 -12.43 16.83 -0.73
N LYS A 124 -11.89 15.60 -0.72
CA LYS A 124 -11.10 15.06 0.39
C LYS A 124 -9.83 14.40 -0.14
N PRO A 125 -8.90 15.20 -0.71
CA PRO A 125 -7.69 14.65 -1.32
C PRO A 125 -6.85 13.91 -0.29
N LEU A 126 -6.39 12.71 -0.67
CA LEU A 126 -5.35 12.00 0.07
C LEU A 126 -3.99 12.32 -0.52
N ALA A 127 -2.96 12.31 0.32
CA ALA A 127 -1.59 12.43 -0.18
C ALA A 127 -1.28 11.30 -1.18
N HIS A 128 -0.57 11.62 -2.27
CA HIS A 128 -0.21 10.65 -3.31
C HIS A 128 0.46 9.39 -2.74
N THR A 129 1.32 9.54 -1.72
CA THR A 129 1.96 8.42 -1.02
C THR A 129 0.98 7.52 -0.27
N THR A 130 -0.12 8.08 0.25
CA THR A 130 -1.18 7.32 0.92
C THR A 130 -1.98 6.51 -0.10
N VAL A 131 -2.30 7.11 -1.25
CA VAL A 131 -2.99 6.40 -2.34
C VAL A 131 -2.11 5.28 -2.91
N ALA A 132 -0.82 5.56 -3.12
CA ALA A 132 0.15 4.54 -3.53
C ALA A 132 0.26 3.39 -2.50
N GLN A 133 0.23 3.71 -1.20
CA GLN A 133 0.19 2.69 -0.15
C GLN A 133 -1.09 1.85 -0.22
N TYR A 134 -2.26 2.47 -0.41
CA TYR A 134 -3.53 1.76 -0.55
C TYR A 134 -3.52 0.83 -1.77
N ARG A 135 -3.08 1.35 -2.92
CA ARG A 135 -2.89 0.58 -4.16
C ARG A 135 -2.01 -0.63 -3.91
N SER A 136 -0.81 -0.42 -3.36
CA SER A 136 0.14 -1.50 -3.08
C SER A 136 -0.46 -2.55 -2.14
N MET A 137 -1.14 -2.14 -1.06
CA MET A 137 -1.73 -3.07 -0.12
C MET A 137 -2.85 -3.91 -0.74
N LEU A 138 -3.77 -3.30 -1.49
CA LEU A 138 -4.85 -4.03 -2.13
C LEU A 138 -4.32 -4.96 -3.24
N THR A 139 -3.37 -4.49 -4.05
CA THR A 139 -2.74 -5.31 -5.09
C THR A 139 -1.97 -6.50 -4.51
N ASN A 140 -1.28 -6.34 -3.38
CA ASN A 140 -0.47 -7.41 -2.80
C ASN A 140 -1.26 -8.36 -1.90
N GLU A 141 -2.30 -7.87 -1.22
CA GLU A 141 -3.00 -8.66 -0.19
C GLU A 141 -4.37 -9.19 -0.63
N VAL A 142 -5.08 -8.45 -1.49
CA VAL A 142 -6.47 -8.72 -1.90
C VAL A 142 -6.54 -9.33 -3.29
N VAL A 143 -5.91 -8.69 -4.29
CA VAL A 143 -5.97 -9.12 -5.69
C VAL A 143 -5.55 -10.59 -5.90
N PRO A 144 -4.51 -11.13 -5.22
CA PRO A 144 -4.13 -12.54 -5.41
C PRO A 144 -5.20 -13.54 -4.96
N LYS A 145 -6.10 -13.15 -4.06
CA LYS A 145 -7.11 -14.04 -3.46
C LYS A 145 -8.49 -13.84 -4.07
N LEU A 146 -8.89 -12.59 -4.29
CA LEU A 146 -10.26 -12.24 -4.73
C LEU A 146 -10.30 -11.53 -6.09
N GLY A 147 -9.14 -11.16 -6.65
CA GLY A 147 -9.06 -10.24 -7.78
C GLY A 147 -9.83 -10.67 -9.03
N LYS A 148 -9.99 -11.99 -9.27
CA LYS A 148 -10.71 -12.56 -10.42
C LYS A 148 -12.21 -12.73 -10.19
N LEU A 149 -12.67 -12.63 -8.94
CA LEU A 149 -14.07 -12.82 -8.60
C LEU A 149 -14.86 -11.53 -8.89
N PRO A 150 -16.13 -11.62 -9.31
CA PRO A 150 -17.03 -10.48 -9.25
C PRO A 150 -17.15 -10.00 -7.80
N LEU A 151 -17.13 -8.68 -7.58
CA LEU A 151 -17.18 -8.13 -6.21
C LEU A 151 -18.43 -8.58 -5.43
N ARG A 152 -19.57 -8.72 -6.12
CA ARG A 152 -20.84 -9.19 -5.54
C ARG A 152 -20.83 -10.66 -5.10
N ASP A 153 -19.96 -11.47 -5.69
CA ASP A 153 -19.80 -12.90 -5.37
C ASP A 153 -18.86 -13.11 -4.17
N THR A 154 -18.28 -12.03 -3.61
CA THR A 154 -17.37 -12.14 -2.46
C THR A 154 -18.12 -12.10 -1.12
N THR A 155 -17.56 -12.78 -0.12
CA THR A 155 -18.22 -12.94 1.19
C THR A 155 -17.48 -12.22 2.33
N ARG A 156 -18.17 -11.99 3.45
CA ARG A 156 -17.57 -11.36 4.64
C ARG A 156 -16.37 -12.15 5.16
N GLU A 157 -16.48 -13.48 5.14
CA GLU A 157 -15.46 -14.41 5.61
C GLU A 157 -14.19 -14.29 4.78
N GLN A 158 -14.31 -14.14 3.46
CA GLN A 158 -13.16 -13.95 2.57
C GLN A 158 -12.40 -12.66 2.91
N TRP A 159 -13.11 -11.54 3.05
CA TRP A 159 -12.48 -10.25 3.37
C TRP A 159 -11.87 -10.22 4.77
N ALA A 160 -12.57 -10.76 5.77
CA ALA A 160 -12.06 -10.87 7.13
C ALA A 160 -10.84 -11.81 7.20
N GLY A 161 -10.88 -12.93 6.47
CA GLY A 161 -9.79 -13.90 6.38
C GLY A 161 -8.49 -13.29 5.86
N ILE A 162 -8.55 -12.34 4.91
CA ILE A 162 -7.38 -11.62 4.41
C ILE A 162 -6.70 -10.80 5.52
N VAL A 163 -7.48 -10.05 6.30
CA VAL A 163 -6.97 -9.25 7.41
C VAL A 163 -6.41 -10.14 8.51
N ALA A 164 -7.13 -11.20 8.88
CA ALA A 164 -6.73 -12.14 9.92
C ALA A 164 -5.42 -12.86 9.55
N ALA A 165 -5.24 -13.25 8.29
CA ALA A 165 -4.01 -13.86 7.80
C ALA A 165 -2.81 -12.91 7.96
N LYS A 166 -2.97 -11.62 7.60
CA LYS A 166 -1.89 -10.63 7.75
C LYS A 166 -1.52 -10.37 9.21
N ARG A 167 -2.51 -10.42 10.11
CA ARG A 167 -2.32 -10.14 11.54
C ARG A 167 -1.33 -11.09 12.21
N ARG A 168 -1.27 -12.37 11.80
CA ARG A 168 -0.36 -13.37 12.40
C ARG A 168 1.11 -12.95 12.38
N GLY A 169 1.57 -12.32 11.30
CA GLY A 169 2.96 -11.86 11.16
C GLY A 169 3.15 -10.36 11.36
N ALA A 170 2.14 -9.54 11.07
CA ALA A 170 2.27 -8.08 11.09
C ALA A 170 0.98 -7.38 11.56
N PRO A 171 0.69 -7.35 12.88
CA PRO A 171 -0.54 -6.76 13.43
C PRO A 171 -0.77 -5.30 13.00
N ALA A 172 0.30 -4.50 12.96
CA ALA A 172 0.21 -3.10 12.56
C ALA A 172 -0.16 -2.91 11.09
N THR A 173 0.43 -3.72 10.22
CA THR A 173 0.10 -3.73 8.80
C THR A 173 -1.30 -4.27 8.56
N ALA A 174 -1.75 -5.26 9.34
CA ALA A 174 -3.11 -5.77 9.29
C ALA A 174 -4.14 -4.71 9.69
N ALA A 175 -3.86 -3.90 10.71
CA ALA A 175 -4.74 -2.79 11.08
C ALA A 175 -4.84 -1.73 9.98
N LEU A 176 -3.74 -1.45 9.29
CA LEU A 176 -3.78 -0.58 8.11
C LEU A 176 -4.57 -1.22 6.95
N LEU A 177 -4.37 -2.51 6.71
CA LEU A 177 -5.07 -3.27 5.66
C LEU A 177 -6.58 -3.26 5.89
N TYR A 178 -7.01 -3.47 7.14
CA TYR A 178 -8.41 -3.34 7.54
C TYR A 178 -8.98 -1.97 7.17
N ARG A 179 -8.27 -0.88 7.51
CA ARG A 179 -8.74 0.49 7.19
C ARG A 179 -8.82 0.72 5.68
N THR A 180 -7.83 0.25 4.92
CA THR A 180 -7.82 0.36 3.46
C THR A 180 -8.97 -0.43 2.82
N ILE A 181 -9.16 -1.69 3.20
CA ILE A 181 -10.26 -2.53 2.73
C ILE A 181 -11.60 -1.91 3.12
N SER A 182 -11.76 -1.46 4.37
CA SER A 182 -13.01 -0.83 4.81
C SER A 182 -13.31 0.44 4.03
N SER A 183 -12.31 1.26 3.71
CA SER A 183 -12.54 2.43 2.85
C SER A 183 -12.94 2.06 1.43
N PHE A 184 -12.38 0.99 0.85
CA PHE A 184 -12.77 0.50 -0.47
C PHE A 184 -14.20 -0.05 -0.45
N LEU A 185 -14.54 -0.89 0.53
CA LEU A 185 -15.87 -1.49 0.64
C LEU A 185 -16.96 -0.46 0.99
N SER A 186 -16.63 0.60 1.73
CA SER A 186 -17.59 1.69 1.96
C SER A 186 -17.85 2.50 0.70
N TYR A 187 -16.84 2.67 -0.16
CA TYR A 187 -17.02 3.27 -1.48
C TYR A 187 -17.87 2.35 -2.38
N ALA A 188 -17.59 1.05 -2.38
CA ALA A 188 -18.37 0.07 -3.15
C ALA A 188 -19.85 0.02 -2.73
N GLU A 189 -20.13 0.09 -1.42
CA GLU A 189 -21.49 0.17 -0.86
C GLU A 189 -22.19 1.46 -1.33
N ALA A 190 -21.52 2.62 -1.24
CA ALA A 190 -22.07 3.90 -1.68
C ALA A 190 -22.35 3.98 -3.20
N HIS A 191 -21.62 3.21 -4.02
CA HIS A 191 -21.81 3.15 -5.48
C HIS A 191 -22.72 1.98 -5.91
N GLY A 192 -23.33 1.27 -4.95
CA GLY A 192 -24.23 0.15 -5.23
C GLY A 192 -23.56 -1.08 -5.83
N TRP A 193 -22.23 -1.21 -5.75
CA TRP A 193 -21.51 -2.39 -6.25
C TRP A 193 -21.70 -3.61 -5.35
N ILE A 194 -21.97 -3.35 -4.07
CA ILE A 194 -22.36 -4.33 -3.05
C ILE A 194 -23.56 -3.78 -2.28
N PRO A 195 -24.47 -4.64 -1.83
CA PRO A 195 -25.65 -4.19 -1.09
C PRO A 195 -25.32 -3.80 0.36
N ILE A 196 -24.27 -4.39 0.93
CA ILE A 196 -23.86 -4.18 2.33
C ILE A 196 -22.34 -4.24 2.48
N HIS A 197 -21.79 -3.49 3.43
CA HIS A 197 -20.36 -3.52 3.75
C HIS A 197 -19.87 -4.91 4.19
N LEU A 198 -18.92 -5.49 3.45
CA LEU A 198 -18.45 -6.87 3.66
C LEU A 198 -17.36 -7.04 4.74
N LEU A 199 -16.88 -5.98 5.38
CA LEU A 199 -16.02 -6.08 6.57
C LEU A 199 -16.84 -5.92 7.85
N PRO A 200 -16.57 -6.69 8.93
CA PRO A 200 -17.24 -6.50 10.22
C PRO A 200 -16.86 -5.15 10.84
N ARG A 201 -17.84 -4.24 10.97
CA ARG A 201 -17.66 -2.95 11.66
C ARG A 201 -17.75 -3.11 13.19
N LYS A 202 -18.75 -3.87 13.66
CA LYS A 202 -18.81 -4.32 15.06
C LYS A 202 -17.79 -5.44 15.26
N GLY A 203 -16.96 -5.34 16.30
CA GLY A 203 -15.85 -6.28 16.52
C GLY A 203 -14.58 -6.01 15.70
N ALA A 204 -14.47 -4.84 15.06
CA ALA A 204 -13.29 -4.44 14.30
C ALA A 204 -11.97 -4.58 15.10
N ALA A 205 -12.01 -4.25 16.40
CA ALA A 205 -10.87 -4.41 17.30
C ALA A 205 -10.42 -5.87 17.48
N THR A 206 -11.33 -6.84 17.34
CA THR A 206 -11.00 -8.26 17.37
C THR A 206 -10.30 -8.69 16.10
N LEU A 207 -10.64 -8.10 14.95
CA LEU A 207 -10.02 -8.44 13.67
C LEU A 207 -8.69 -7.70 13.46
N ALA A 208 -8.65 -6.44 13.85
CA ALA A 208 -7.55 -5.50 13.66
C ALA A 208 -7.36 -4.66 14.93
N PRO A 209 -6.74 -5.22 15.99
CA PRO A 209 -6.54 -4.49 17.23
C PRO A 209 -5.67 -3.25 17.02
N ALA A 210 -5.95 -2.21 17.82
CA ALA A 210 -5.12 -1.03 17.84
C ALA A 210 -3.68 -1.44 18.20
N VAL A 211 -2.73 -0.98 17.39
CA VAL A 211 -1.31 -1.21 17.68
C VAL A 211 -0.95 -0.34 18.87
N SER A 212 -0.38 -0.95 19.91
CA SER A 212 0.15 -0.21 21.06
C SER A 212 1.10 0.88 20.57
N SER A 213 0.83 2.13 20.97
CA SER A 213 1.74 3.24 20.71
C SER A 213 3.07 2.99 21.41
N ARG A 214 4.18 2.97 20.65
CA ARG A 214 5.52 2.95 21.26
C ARG A 214 5.71 4.22 22.10
N SER A 215 6.36 4.10 23.25
CA SER A 215 6.65 5.20 24.19
C SER A 215 8.14 5.51 24.35
N ARG A 216 9.02 4.91 23.52
CA ARG A 216 10.48 5.05 23.65
C ARG A 216 10.94 6.52 23.57
N VAL A 217 11.64 6.96 24.60
CA VAL A 217 12.37 8.22 24.72
C VAL A 217 13.83 7.86 25.00
N LEU A 218 14.77 8.42 24.24
CA LEU A 218 16.21 8.18 24.41
C LEU A 218 16.75 9.01 25.58
N THR A 219 17.71 8.44 26.29
CA THR A 219 18.46 9.16 27.33
C THR A 219 19.55 10.04 26.72
N ASP A 220 20.13 10.93 27.52
CA ASP A 220 21.17 11.86 27.06
C ASP A 220 22.44 11.11 26.64
N SER A 221 22.83 10.06 27.38
CA SER A 221 23.97 9.20 27.02
C SER A 221 23.72 8.43 25.72
N GLU A 222 22.49 7.99 25.48
CA GLU A 222 22.12 7.35 24.22
C GLU A 222 22.15 8.33 23.05
N LEU A 223 21.70 9.57 23.24
CA LEU A 223 21.80 10.62 22.23
C LEU A 223 23.27 10.93 21.90
N GLN A 224 24.13 11.05 22.91
CA GLN A 224 25.58 11.23 22.72
C GLN A 224 26.21 10.05 21.96
N ALA A 225 25.86 8.81 22.30
CA ALA A 225 26.38 7.63 21.63
C ALA A 225 25.94 7.58 20.15
N ILE A 226 24.68 7.91 19.86
CA ILE A 226 24.15 8.01 18.49
C ILE A 226 24.85 9.13 17.72
N TRP A 227 25.07 10.28 18.35
CA TRP A 227 25.78 11.41 17.76
C TRP A 227 27.20 11.01 17.34
N ARG A 228 27.99 10.45 18.27
CA ARG A 228 29.36 10.00 18.00
C ARG A 228 29.41 8.90 16.92
N ALA A 229 28.41 8.02 16.87
CA ALA A 229 28.28 7.03 15.81
C ALA A 229 27.99 7.66 14.43
N ALA A 230 27.26 8.78 14.40
CA ALA A 230 26.99 9.55 13.19
C ALA A 230 28.25 10.28 12.69
N ASP A 231 29.10 10.80 13.59
CA ASP A 231 30.37 11.46 13.23
C ASP A 231 31.30 10.55 12.42
N ARG A 232 31.26 9.24 12.69
CA ARG A 232 32.03 8.22 11.95
C ARG A 232 31.49 7.94 10.54
N GLN A 233 30.37 8.54 10.15
CA GLN A 233 29.79 8.39 8.82
C GLN A 233 30.28 9.48 7.86
N GLY A 234 30.08 9.26 6.56
CA GLY A 234 30.30 10.30 5.55
C GLY A 234 29.39 11.54 5.75
N PRO A 235 29.68 12.67 5.08
CA PRO A 235 29.06 13.96 5.36
C PRO A 235 27.52 13.94 5.32
N LYS A 236 26.91 13.36 4.27
CA LYS A 236 25.45 13.32 4.10
C LYS A 236 24.73 12.48 5.16
N PRO A 237 25.11 11.21 5.42
CA PRO A 237 24.54 10.45 6.54
C PRO A 237 24.74 11.11 7.91
N ARG A 238 25.90 11.74 8.15
CA ARG A 238 26.17 12.46 9.41
C ARG A 238 25.20 13.62 9.59
N ALA A 239 25.11 14.49 8.58
CA ALA A 239 24.20 15.62 8.57
C ALA A 239 22.73 15.20 8.76
N PHE A 240 22.30 14.11 8.11
CA PHE A 240 20.96 13.57 8.28
C PHE A 240 20.62 13.23 9.74
N VAL A 241 21.55 12.57 10.47
CA VAL A 241 21.32 12.19 11.87
C VAL A 241 21.38 13.42 12.79
N HIS A 242 22.36 14.31 12.59
CA HIS A 242 22.51 15.51 13.40
C HIS A 242 21.29 16.42 13.28
N LEU A 243 20.81 16.67 12.07
CA LEU A 243 19.62 17.50 11.84
C LEU A 243 18.37 16.88 12.47
N LEU A 244 18.20 15.56 12.42
CA LEU A 244 17.11 14.86 13.11
C LEU A 244 17.13 15.05 14.63
N ILE A 245 18.32 15.09 15.24
CA ILE A 245 18.50 15.31 16.67
C ILE A 245 18.23 16.78 17.03
N LEU A 246 18.74 17.73 16.24
CA LEU A 246 18.77 19.17 16.56
C LEU A 246 17.47 19.92 16.24
N THR A 247 16.85 19.66 15.09
CA THR A 247 15.80 20.55 14.53
C THR A 247 14.39 20.11 14.91
N THR A 248 14.28 18.95 15.55
CA THR A 248 13.05 18.21 15.80
C THR A 248 12.32 17.73 14.55
N ALA A 249 12.64 18.21 13.34
CA ALA A 249 11.92 17.97 12.06
C ALA A 249 11.62 16.49 11.75
N ARG A 250 10.58 16.25 10.92
CA ARG A 250 10.22 14.88 10.55
C ARG A 250 11.32 14.28 9.67
N ARG A 251 11.49 12.95 9.77
CA ARG A 251 12.50 12.20 8.99
C ARG A 251 12.49 12.53 7.50
N THR A 252 11.32 12.62 6.88
CA THR A 252 11.20 12.93 5.45
C THR A 252 11.48 14.41 5.16
N GLU A 253 11.12 15.32 6.07
CA GLU A 253 11.46 16.75 5.95
C GLU A 253 13.00 16.91 5.96
N VAL A 254 13.70 16.27 6.91
CA VAL A 254 15.18 16.27 6.92
C VAL A 254 15.75 15.56 5.69
N ALA A 255 15.26 14.37 5.34
CA ALA A 255 15.77 13.60 4.20
C ALA A 255 15.75 14.41 2.90
N ASP A 256 14.67 15.15 2.69
CA ASP A 256 14.44 15.93 1.48
C ASP A 256 14.74 17.43 1.71
N ILE A 257 15.55 17.83 2.69
CA ILE A 257 15.92 19.24 2.88
C ILE A 257 16.54 19.84 1.61
N ALA A 258 16.08 21.04 1.20
CA ALA A 258 16.55 21.72 -0.01
C ALA A 258 17.31 23.02 0.29
N THR A 259 18.19 23.41 -0.64
CA THR A 259 18.94 24.67 -0.56
C THR A 259 18.03 25.89 -0.41
N GLY A 260 16.94 25.97 -1.18
CA GLY A 260 15.99 27.09 -1.12
C GLY A 260 15.15 27.15 0.16
N GLU A 261 15.26 26.17 1.06
CA GLU A 261 14.58 26.16 2.36
C GLU A 261 15.46 26.72 3.48
N VAL A 262 16.78 26.81 3.25
CA VAL A 262 17.78 27.10 4.29
C VAL A 262 18.44 28.44 4.02
N ASP A 263 18.34 29.33 4.99
CA ASP A 263 19.13 30.54 5.06
C ASP A 263 20.31 30.34 6.02
N LEU A 264 21.50 30.12 5.45
CA LEU A 264 22.73 29.93 6.22
C LEU A 264 23.21 31.20 6.92
N ALA A 265 22.79 32.38 6.46
CA ALA A 265 23.22 33.67 7.02
C ALA A 265 22.40 34.01 8.26
N SER A 266 21.07 33.89 8.17
CA SER A 266 20.20 34.11 9.33
C SER A 266 20.12 32.90 10.26
N GLY A 267 20.58 31.73 9.84
CA GLY A 267 20.55 30.51 10.65
C GLY A 267 19.15 29.91 10.78
N HIS A 268 18.35 29.98 9.72
CA HIS A 268 16.98 29.48 9.72
C HIS A 268 16.74 28.42 8.64
N TRP A 269 15.87 27.47 8.96
CA TRP A 269 15.32 26.51 8.00
C TRP A 269 13.80 26.63 7.98
N THR A 270 13.26 27.07 6.85
CA THR A 270 11.82 27.19 6.62
C THR A 270 11.32 26.00 5.81
N ILE A 271 10.52 25.15 6.45
CA ILE A 271 9.84 24.03 5.77
C ILE A 271 8.52 24.56 5.21
N PRO A 272 8.33 24.60 3.87
CA PRO A 272 7.13 25.14 3.27
C PRO A 272 5.93 24.20 3.44
N LYS A 273 4.71 24.75 3.38
CA LYS A 273 3.46 24.00 3.62
C LYS A 273 3.28 22.81 2.67
N GLU A 274 3.81 22.91 1.45
CA GLU A 274 3.74 21.89 0.40
C GLU A 274 4.55 20.64 0.78
N ARG A 275 5.58 20.79 1.63
CA ARG A 275 6.39 19.68 2.14
C ARG A 275 5.99 19.22 3.53
N ALA A 276 5.46 20.12 4.34
CA ALA A 276 5.04 19.80 5.69
C ALA A 276 3.90 18.77 5.67
N LYS A 277 4.07 17.66 6.39
CA LYS A 277 3.09 16.54 6.41
C LYS A 277 1.66 17.00 6.73
N ASN A 278 1.53 18.06 7.50
CA ASN A 278 0.29 18.60 8.03
C ASN A 278 -0.22 19.83 7.25
N GLY A 279 0.46 20.25 6.18
CA GLY A 279 0.09 21.42 5.38
C GLY A 279 0.36 22.77 6.07
N GLN A 280 1.17 22.81 7.14
CA GLN A 280 1.55 24.04 7.81
C GLN A 280 3.06 24.27 7.70
N ALA A 281 3.42 25.42 7.14
CA ALA A 281 4.81 25.85 7.11
C ALA A 281 5.35 26.05 8.53
N ILE A 282 6.64 25.81 8.73
CA ILE A 282 7.32 26.04 10.01
C ILE A 282 8.74 26.50 9.76
N THR A 283 9.19 27.49 10.53
CA THR A 283 10.58 27.94 10.56
C THR A 283 11.25 27.42 11.82
N LEU A 284 12.43 26.84 11.65
CA LEU A 284 13.23 26.25 12.72
C LEU A 284 14.58 26.96 12.79
N PRO A 285 15.13 27.23 13.99
CA PRO A 285 16.47 27.77 14.13
C PRO A 285 17.51 26.68 13.86
N LEU A 286 18.68 27.12 13.38
CA LEU A 286 19.85 26.28 13.13
C LEU A 286 20.99 26.75 14.04
N SER A 287 21.24 26.00 15.11
CA SER A 287 22.46 26.15 15.92
C SER A 287 23.74 25.99 15.09
N ASP A 288 24.88 26.41 15.64
CA ASP A 288 26.19 26.24 15.02
C ASP A 288 26.48 24.78 14.62
N LEU A 289 26.06 23.81 15.44
CA LEU A 289 26.19 22.38 15.12
C LEU A 289 25.36 21.98 13.90
N ALA A 290 24.16 22.54 13.74
CA ALA A 290 23.33 22.32 12.56
C ALA A 290 23.94 22.97 11.31
N LEU A 291 24.46 24.19 11.45
CA LEU A 291 25.11 24.93 10.37
C LEU A 291 26.40 24.24 9.90
N VAL A 292 27.21 23.71 10.81
CA VAL A 292 28.39 22.88 10.47
C VAL A 292 27.98 21.66 9.66
N ALA A 293 26.94 20.94 10.10
CA ALA A 293 26.43 19.78 9.37
C ALA A 293 25.92 20.14 7.97
N LEU A 294 25.23 21.28 7.81
CA LEU A 294 24.71 21.76 6.53
C LEU A 294 25.81 22.24 5.59
N ARG A 295 26.78 23.02 6.09
CA ARG A 295 27.93 23.50 5.31
C ARG A 295 28.75 22.35 4.75
N ALA A 296 28.94 21.27 5.52
CA ALA A 296 29.66 20.07 5.07
C ALA A 296 28.99 19.31 3.90
N VAL A 297 27.72 19.61 3.61
CA VAL A 297 26.98 19.01 2.50
C VAL A 297 26.47 20.05 1.50
N TRP A 298 26.89 21.31 1.67
CA TRP A 298 26.48 22.41 0.82
C TRP A 298 27.17 22.31 -0.55
N PRO A 299 26.47 22.57 -1.66
CA PRO A 299 27.09 22.56 -2.99
C PRO A 299 28.19 23.63 -3.11
N GLU A 300 29.34 23.26 -3.67
CA GLU A 300 30.53 24.13 -3.82
C GLU A 300 30.29 25.38 -4.71
N HIS A 301 29.32 25.32 -5.62
CA HIS A 301 28.96 26.44 -6.51
C HIS A 301 27.48 26.76 -6.34
N GLY A 302 27.14 27.57 -5.32
CA GLY A 302 25.78 27.89 -4.90
C GLY A 302 24.80 28.26 -6.02
N GLU A 303 25.29 28.79 -7.15
CA GLU A 303 24.50 29.14 -8.35
C GLU A 303 24.01 27.94 -9.18
N ARG A 304 24.70 26.79 -9.15
CA ARG A 304 24.29 25.56 -9.87
C ARG A 304 23.20 24.78 -9.13
N ALA A 305 22.97 25.11 -7.86
CA ALA A 305 21.97 24.50 -7.00
C ALA A 305 20.74 25.42 -6.94
N GLY A 306 19.97 25.48 -8.03
CA GLY A 306 18.65 26.13 -8.02
C GLY A 306 17.82 25.68 -6.81
N THR A 307 16.83 26.48 -6.42
CA THR A 307 16.10 26.40 -5.12
C THR A 307 15.59 25.01 -4.73
N GLY A 308 15.39 24.09 -5.68
CA GLY A 308 14.96 22.70 -5.46
C GLY A 308 16.07 21.67 -5.21
N TRP A 309 17.34 22.05 -5.07
CA TRP A 309 18.43 21.08 -4.86
C TRP A 309 18.33 20.42 -3.48
N ARG A 310 18.24 19.08 -3.45
CA ARG A 310 18.16 18.28 -2.22
C ARG A 310 19.55 17.95 -1.67
N LEU A 311 19.86 18.42 -0.45
CA LEU A 311 21.22 18.41 0.11
C LEU A 311 21.76 16.99 0.44
N LEU A 312 20.87 16.09 0.87
CA LEU A 312 21.28 14.82 1.47
C LEU A 312 21.22 13.61 0.53
N GLY A 313 20.75 13.79 -0.71
CA GLY A 313 20.71 12.72 -1.72
C GLY A 313 22.09 12.36 -2.26
N ARG A 314 22.27 11.10 -2.67
CA ARG A 314 23.43 10.71 -3.48
C ARG A 314 23.28 11.13 -4.94
N ILE A 315 22.06 11.05 -5.47
CA ILE A 315 21.71 11.41 -6.84
C ILE A 315 21.09 12.81 -6.83
N ARG A 316 21.43 13.63 -7.83
CA ARG A 316 20.85 14.97 -8.01
C ARG A 316 19.32 14.91 -7.99
N GLY A 317 18.70 15.81 -7.21
CA GLY A 317 17.24 15.90 -7.09
C GLY A 317 16.58 14.86 -6.18
N SER A 318 17.31 13.84 -5.73
CA SER A 318 16.82 12.89 -4.71
C SER A 318 17.12 13.41 -3.30
N GLY A 319 16.27 13.14 -2.31
CA GLY A 319 16.67 13.27 -0.91
C GLY A 319 17.43 12.07 -0.38
N PHE A 320 17.72 12.07 0.91
CA PHE A 320 18.43 11.00 1.60
C PHE A 320 17.70 9.65 1.44
N GLN A 321 18.42 8.62 0.99
CA GLN A 321 17.92 7.25 0.86
C GLN A 321 18.70 6.29 1.76
N GLY A 322 18.14 5.11 2.01
CA GLY A 322 18.88 4.04 2.71
C GLY A 322 18.97 4.19 4.23
N TRP A 323 18.07 4.96 4.86
CA TRP A 323 18.03 5.15 6.31
C TRP A 323 17.90 3.85 7.12
N SER A 324 17.40 2.75 6.55
CA SER A 324 17.35 1.44 7.24
C SER A 324 18.75 0.84 7.40
N LYS A 325 19.57 0.89 6.34
CA LYS A 325 20.98 0.44 6.41
C LYS A 325 21.81 1.37 7.28
N LEU A 326 21.58 2.69 7.19
CA LEU A 326 22.22 3.64 8.10
C LEU A 326 21.87 3.33 9.56
N LYS A 327 20.60 3.06 9.87
CA LYS A 327 20.15 2.72 11.22
C LYS A 327 20.89 1.52 11.79
N GLN A 328 21.04 0.44 11.01
CA GLN A 328 21.81 -0.74 11.43
C GLN A 328 23.26 -0.41 11.78
N ARG A 329 23.92 0.43 10.95
CA ARG A 329 25.30 0.87 11.22
C ARG A 329 25.40 1.75 12.47
N ILE A 330 24.45 2.65 12.69
CA ILE A 330 24.40 3.49 13.89
C ILE A 330 24.15 2.65 15.14
N ASP A 331 23.22 1.70 15.08
CA ASP A 331 22.93 0.80 16.21
C ASP A 331 24.16 -0.02 16.59
N ALA A 332 24.84 -0.59 15.59
CA ALA A 332 26.08 -1.35 15.81
C ALA A 332 27.21 -0.47 16.40
N ALA A 333 27.38 0.76 15.90
CA ALA A 333 28.46 1.63 16.34
C ALA A 333 28.20 2.35 17.69
N SER A 334 26.93 2.58 18.04
CA SER A 334 26.53 3.25 19.28
C SER A 334 26.21 2.28 20.42
N GLY A 335 25.90 1.01 20.10
CA GLY A 335 25.35 0.05 21.05
C GLY A 335 23.88 0.30 21.43
N VAL A 336 23.26 1.36 20.89
CA VAL A 336 21.88 1.75 21.24
C VAL A 336 20.90 1.09 20.27
N THR A 337 20.06 0.20 20.79
CA THR A 337 19.06 -0.55 20.00
C THR A 337 17.63 -0.26 20.45
N GLY A 338 16.63 -0.88 19.81
CA GLY A 338 15.23 -0.77 20.22
C GLY A 338 14.55 0.58 19.93
N TRP A 339 15.20 1.50 19.21
CA TRP A 339 14.65 2.79 18.81
C TRP A 339 14.43 2.89 17.29
N ARG A 340 13.58 3.83 16.86
CA ARG A 340 13.32 4.21 15.47
C ARG A 340 13.65 5.67 15.27
N TRP A 341 13.92 6.10 14.03
CA TRP A 341 14.17 7.52 13.70
C TRP A 341 13.14 8.51 14.29
N HIS A 342 11.86 8.11 14.37
CA HIS A 342 10.82 8.94 14.96
C HIS A 342 10.94 9.14 16.48
N ASP A 343 11.62 8.22 17.18
CA ASP A 343 11.87 8.34 18.61
C ASP A 343 12.86 9.47 18.91
N LEU A 344 13.71 9.91 17.96
CA LEU A 344 14.53 11.13 18.12
C LEU A 344 13.65 12.38 18.28
N ARG A 345 12.64 12.53 17.42
CA ARG A 345 11.67 13.64 17.52
C ARG A 345 10.82 13.54 18.79
N ARG A 346 10.43 12.34 19.22
CA ARG A 346 9.75 12.15 20.51
C ARG A 346 10.65 12.55 21.66
N THR A 347 11.92 12.17 21.60
CA THR A 347 12.92 12.51 22.60
C THR A 347 13.09 14.02 22.69
N ALA A 348 13.17 14.72 21.56
CA ALA A 348 13.20 16.19 21.55
C ALA A 348 11.97 16.81 22.21
N ARG A 349 10.75 16.31 21.88
CA ARG A 349 9.52 16.81 22.53
C ARG A 349 9.53 16.61 24.05
N THR A 350 9.89 15.41 24.50
CA THR A 350 9.90 15.08 25.94
C THR A 350 11.05 15.80 26.65
N GLY A 351 12.20 15.90 26.00
CA GLY A 351 13.38 16.62 26.49
C GLY A 351 13.14 18.13 26.61
N MET A 352 12.43 18.75 25.67
CA MET A 352 12.01 20.15 25.76
C MET A 352 11.19 20.43 27.03
N ALA A 353 10.23 19.55 27.36
CA ALA A 353 9.48 19.68 28.61
C ALA A 353 10.40 19.57 29.85
N ARG A 354 11.37 18.65 29.83
CA ARG A 354 12.35 18.46 30.91
C ARG A 354 13.24 19.69 31.14
N ILE A 355 13.60 20.42 30.08
CA ILE A 355 14.41 21.65 30.17
C ILE A 355 13.56 22.92 30.31
N GLY A 356 12.30 22.79 30.73
CA GLY A 356 11.44 23.92 31.08
C GLY A 356 10.83 24.67 29.90
N VAL A 357 10.79 24.07 28.69
CA VAL A 357 10.01 24.64 27.57
C VAL A 357 8.52 24.40 27.84
N PRO A 358 7.67 25.44 27.76
CA PRO A 358 6.23 25.28 27.92
C PRO A 358 5.66 24.20 27.00
N ARG A 359 4.71 23.41 27.51
CA ARG A 359 4.13 22.27 26.79
C ARG A 359 3.65 22.66 25.40
N GLU A 360 2.95 23.78 25.29
CA GLU A 360 2.44 24.30 24.03
C GLU A 360 3.55 24.58 23.02
N HIS A 361 4.60 25.28 23.43
CA HIS A 361 5.71 25.61 22.54
C HIS A 361 6.46 24.35 22.09
N ALA A 362 6.59 23.36 22.97
CA ALA A 362 7.18 22.06 22.61
C ALA A 362 6.32 21.26 21.60
N GLU A 363 4.99 21.39 21.65
CA GLU A 363 4.07 20.78 20.65
C GLU A 363 4.14 21.52 19.30
N LEU A 364 4.22 22.85 19.33
CA LEU A 364 4.37 23.69 18.14
C LEU A 364 5.74 23.52 17.48
N ALA A 365 6.81 23.38 18.26
CA ALA A 365 8.16 23.08 17.78
C ALA A 365 8.21 21.77 16.96
N ILE A 366 7.41 20.77 17.35
CA ILE A 366 7.20 19.55 16.56
C ILE A 366 5.99 19.66 15.62
N ASN A 367 5.65 20.85 15.13
CA ASN A 367 4.63 21.14 14.11
C ASN A 367 3.39 20.23 14.25
N HIS A 368 2.84 20.13 15.46
CA HIS A 368 1.78 19.18 15.83
C HIS A 368 0.43 19.89 15.93
N ILE A 369 -0.50 19.56 15.01
CA ILE A 369 -1.82 20.22 14.91
C ILE A 369 -2.89 19.53 15.78
N SER A 370 -2.72 18.24 16.10
CA SER A 370 -3.76 17.43 16.77
C SER A 370 -3.92 17.74 18.27
N GLY A 371 -3.08 18.59 18.85
CA GLY A 371 -3.21 19.04 20.23
C GLY A 371 -4.26 20.13 20.43
N ARG A 372 -4.59 20.89 19.37
CA ARG A 372 -5.57 21.99 19.45
C ARG A 372 -6.99 21.50 19.13
N THR A 373 -7.93 21.84 19.99
CA THR A 373 -9.37 21.71 19.78
C THR A 373 -9.83 22.52 18.57
N LYS A 374 -11.03 22.24 18.07
CA LYS A 374 -11.64 23.05 17.01
C LYS A 374 -11.78 24.51 17.44
N LEU A 375 -12.09 24.74 18.72
CA LEU A 375 -12.24 26.05 19.33
C LEU A 375 -10.91 26.82 19.33
N GLU A 376 -9.84 26.25 19.86
CA GLU A 376 -8.52 26.89 19.88
C GLU A 376 -8.06 27.27 18.47
N ARG A 377 -8.29 26.43 17.45
CA ARG A 377 -7.96 26.78 16.06
C ARG A 377 -8.74 27.96 15.49
N THR A 378 -9.95 28.21 15.99
CA THR A 378 -10.80 29.32 15.55
C THR A 378 -10.41 30.63 16.22
N TYR A 379 -10.05 30.60 17.51
CA TYR A 379 -9.82 31.80 18.32
C TYR A 379 -8.35 32.17 18.51
N ASP A 380 -7.46 31.18 18.65
CA ASP A 380 -6.03 31.45 18.78
C ASP A 380 -5.38 31.57 17.39
N ARG A 381 -5.21 32.82 16.97
CA ARG A 381 -4.61 33.23 15.68
C ARG A 381 -3.20 33.80 15.85
N HIS A 382 -2.62 33.70 17.04
CA HIS A 382 -1.29 34.23 17.33
C HIS A 382 -0.21 33.47 16.51
N ASP A 383 0.80 34.21 16.06
CA ASP A 383 1.97 33.64 15.40
C ASP A 383 3.03 33.29 16.44
N TYR A 384 3.11 32.00 16.76
CA TYR A 384 4.05 31.44 17.74
C TYR A 384 5.46 31.23 17.17
N GLY A 385 5.81 31.86 16.05
CA GLY A 385 7.14 31.80 15.44
C GLY A 385 8.28 32.02 16.45
N PRO A 386 8.29 33.14 17.21
CA PRO A 386 9.32 33.41 18.22
C PRO A 386 9.44 32.31 19.28
N GLU A 387 8.32 31.78 19.77
CA GLU A 387 8.25 30.73 20.79
C GLU A 387 8.78 29.40 20.26
N ILE A 388 8.49 29.08 18.99
CA ILE A 388 9.04 27.90 18.30
C ILE A 388 10.56 28.03 18.19
N LEU A 389 11.06 29.19 17.75
CA LEU A 389 12.50 29.45 17.65
C LEU A 389 13.18 29.33 19.03
N ALA A 390 12.61 29.94 20.06
CA ALA A 390 13.14 29.86 21.42
C ALA A 390 13.14 28.42 21.98
N ALA A 391 12.05 27.67 21.75
CA ALA A 391 11.92 26.28 22.20
C ALA A 391 12.97 25.36 21.56
N VAL A 392 13.09 25.40 20.22
CA VAL A 392 14.06 24.60 19.49
C VAL A 392 15.49 25.06 19.77
N GLY A 393 15.72 26.37 19.91
CA GLY A 393 17.02 26.92 20.29
C GLY A 393 17.50 26.42 21.65
N ARG A 394 16.62 26.42 22.68
CA ARG A 394 16.94 25.83 24.00
C ARG A 394 17.27 24.35 23.91
N TRP A 395 16.52 23.59 23.10
CA TRP A 395 16.82 22.18 22.86
C TRP A 395 18.20 21.98 22.21
N GLN A 396 18.54 22.79 21.21
CA GLN A 396 19.84 22.73 20.55
C GLN A 396 20.99 23.12 21.49
N ALA A 397 20.80 24.14 22.33
CA ALA A 397 21.79 24.53 23.34
C ALA A 397 22.04 23.41 24.37
N HIS A 398 20.98 22.76 24.85
CA HIS A 398 21.10 21.60 25.73
C HIS A 398 21.90 20.47 25.05
N LEU A 399 21.58 20.13 23.80
CA LEU A 399 22.31 19.13 23.03
C LEU A 399 23.78 19.50 22.82
N ALA A 400 24.07 20.77 22.54
CA ALA A 400 25.44 21.25 22.39
C ALA A 400 26.27 21.01 23.67
N GLY A 401 25.69 21.27 24.84
CA GLY A 401 26.31 20.94 26.13
C GLY A 401 26.55 19.44 26.34
N LEU A 402 25.70 18.58 25.75
CA LEU A 402 25.89 17.12 25.82
C LEU A 402 27.00 16.63 24.88
N VAL A 403 27.16 17.22 23.70
CA VAL A 403 28.11 16.71 22.69
C VAL A 403 29.43 17.46 22.65
N ALA A 404 29.57 18.55 23.40
CA ALA A 404 30.83 19.25 23.57
C ALA A 404 31.93 18.28 24.04
N PRO A 405 33.18 18.44 23.56
CA PRO A 405 34.31 17.70 24.12
C PRO A 405 34.37 17.99 25.61
N GLN A 406 34.30 16.96 26.44
CA GLN A 406 34.58 17.13 27.87
C GLN A 406 36.03 17.64 27.97
N PRO A 407 36.30 18.73 28.70
CA PRO A 407 37.68 19.11 28.96
C PRO A 407 38.39 17.89 29.56
N SER A 408 39.54 17.53 29.01
CA SER A 408 40.39 16.50 29.60
C SER A 408 40.58 16.87 31.06
N ALA A 409 40.13 16.02 31.98
CA ALA A 409 40.37 16.24 33.40
C ALA A 409 41.87 16.48 33.58
N GLU A 410 42.23 17.65 34.08
CA GLU A 410 43.61 17.99 34.38
C GLU A 410 44.10 17.00 35.44
N VAL A 411 44.98 16.07 35.04
CA VAL A 411 45.62 15.13 35.95
C VAL A 411 46.61 15.94 36.77
N VAL A 412 46.17 16.44 37.94
CA VAL A 412 47.07 17.07 38.90
C VAL A 412 47.95 15.98 39.53
N PRO A 413 49.28 16.01 39.34
CA PRO A 413 50.16 15.06 40.01
C PRO A 413 50.10 15.27 41.52
N LEU A 414 49.80 14.22 42.27
CA LEU A 414 49.94 14.23 43.73
C LEU A 414 51.40 14.51 44.10
N ALA A 415 51.65 15.61 44.82
CA ALA A 415 52.98 15.98 45.28
C ALA A 415 53.62 14.81 46.06
N SER A 416 54.80 14.39 45.62
CA SER A 416 55.56 13.32 46.27
C SER A 416 55.93 13.74 47.69
N ARG A 417 55.57 12.87 48.64
CA ARG A 417 55.86 13.05 50.06
C ARG A 417 57.38 13.07 50.25
N LYS A 418 57.96 14.20 50.65
CA LYS A 418 59.38 14.30 51.03
C LYS A 418 59.67 13.28 52.14
N PRO A 419 60.72 12.45 52.03
CA PRO A 419 61.09 11.53 53.10
C PRO A 419 61.55 12.32 54.33
N PRO A 420 61.32 11.79 55.55
CA PRO A 420 61.71 12.47 56.77
C PRO A 420 63.24 12.60 56.84
N ARG A 421 63.72 13.79 57.21
CA ARG A 421 65.13 14.02 57.54
C ARG A 421 65.49 13.11 58.72
N LYS A 422 66.51 12.26 58.54
CA LYS A 422 67.15 11.54 59.64
C LYS A 422 67.85 12.55 60.55
N ALA A 423 67.64 12.40 61.86
CA ALA A 423 68.35 13.10 62.92
C ALA A 423 69.81 12.65 63.02
#